data_AF-A0A109WDC9-F1
#
_entry.id   AF-A0A109WDC9-F1
#
_cell.length_a   1.000
_cell.length_b   1.000
_cell.length_c   1.000
_cell.angle_alpha   90.00
_cell.angle_beta   90.00
_cell.angle_gamma   90.00
#
_symmetry.space_group_name_H-M   'P 1'
#
loop_
_entity.id
_entity.type
_entity.pdbx_description
1 polymer ?
#
loop_
_entity_poly.entity_id
_entity_poly.type
_entity_poly.pdbx_seq_one_letter_code
_entity_poly.pdbx_strand_id
1 'polypeptide(L)'
;MKYNYIKKRIRILMTLHNTKDIYFLCNHYKINILEGNFNIKGIFFIDTNKVNFIFLKKSLSKQEKIDILIHEFAHFILHRQILLN
;
A
#
# COMPACT_ATOMS: atom_id res chain seq x y z
N MET A 1 -5.61 -3.94 -18.57
CA MET A 1 -6.10 -5.13 -17.84
C MET A 1 -5.48 -5.37 -16.44
N LYS A 2 -4.27 -4.88 -16.10
CA LYS A 2 -3.66 -5.06 -14.75
C LYS A 2 -4.42 -4.38 -13.58
N TYR A 3 -5.05 -3.24 -13.80
CA TYR A 3 -5.72 -2.46 -12.74
C TYR A 3 -6.92 -3.17 -12.08
N ASN A 4 -7.71 -3.93 -12.84
CA ASN A 4 -8.89 -4.63 -12.29
C ASN A 4 -8.51 -5.78 -11.36
N TYR A 5 -7.38 -6.43 -11.61
CA TYR A 5 -6.87 -7.52 -10.78
C TYR A 5 -6.45 -7.03 -9.39
N ILE A 6 -5.72 -5.91 -9.36
CA ILE A 6 -5.24 -5.28 -8.12
C ILE A 6 -6.42 -4.83 -7.26
N LYS A 7 -7.40 -4.12 -7.84
CA LYS A 7 -8.60 -3.68 -7.11
C LYS A 7 -9.40 -4.86 -6.51
N LYS A 8 -9.50 -5.99 -7.23
CA LYS A 8 -10.19 -7.19 -6.74
C LYS A 8 -9.45 -7.83 -5.56
N ARG A 9 -8.12 -7.95 -5.62
CA ARG A 9 -7.30 -8.48 -4.51
C ARG A 9 -7.41 -7.64 -3.25
N ILE A 10 -7.43 -6.31 -3.38
CA ILE A 10 -7.59 -5.42 -2.23
C ILE A 10 -8.98 -5.58 -1.60
N ARG A 11 -10.05 -5.67 -2.41
CA ARG A 11 -11.39 -5.96 -1.89
C ARG A 11 -11.45 -7.27 -1.10
N ILE A 12 -10.76 -8.30 -1.56
CA ILE A 12 -10.66 -9.58 -0.85
C ILE A 12 -9.96 -9.39 0.51
N LEU A 13 -8.87 -8.63 0.56
CA LEU A 13 -8.15 -8.35 1.80
C LEU A 13 -8.98 -7.50 2.78
N MET A 14 -9.69 -6.48 2.28
CA MET A 14 -10.62 -5.69 3.10
C MET A 14 -11.72 -6.57 3.71
N THR A 15 -12.21 -7.55 2.94
CA THR A 15 -13.20 -8.53 3.42
C THR A 15 -12.58 -9.46 4.46
N LEU A 16 -11.37 -9.97 4.22
CA LEU A 16 -10.65 -10.86 5.13
C LEU A 16 -10.42 -10.22 6.50
N HIS A 17 -10.04 -8.94 6.52
CA HIS A 17 -9.78 -8.19 7.76
C HIS A 17 -11.03 -7.48 8.31
N ASN A 18 -12.19 -7.68 7.69
CA ASN A 18 -13.45 -7.01 8.00
C ASN A 18 -13.32 -5.49 8.18
N THR A 19 -12.50 -4.86 7.36
CA THR A 19 -12.21 -3.43 7.45
C THR A 19 -11.93 -2.84 6.09
N LYS A 20 -12.41 -1.61 5.89
CA LYS A 20 -12.09 -0.79 4.71
C LYS A 20 -11.03 0.26 4.99
N ASP A 21 -10.54 0.33 6.22
CA ASP A 21 -9.53 1.29 6.62
C ASP A 21 -8.14 0.82 6.18
N ILE A 22 -7.61 1.48 5.15
CA ILE A 22 -6.28 1.17 4.61
C ILE A 22 -5.17 1.49 5.61
N TYR A 23 -5.34 2.49 6.48
CA TYR A 23 -4.33 2.81 7.49
C TYR A 23 -4.25 1.71 8.55
N PHE A 24 -5.40 1.17 8.96
CA PHE A 24 -5.45 -0.01 9.82
C PHE A 24 -4.70 -1.19 9.17
N LEU A 25 -4.93 -1.45 7.89
CA LEU A 25 -4.25 -2.54 7.18
C LEU A 25 -2.75 -2.33 7.09
N CYS A 26 -2.28 -1.13 6.71
CA CYS A 26 -0.85 -0.81 6.70
C CYS A 26 -0.22 -1.04 8.07
N ASN A 27 -0.86 -0.60 9.15
CA ASN A 27 -0.39 -0.83 10.51
C ASN A 27 -0.34 -2.32 10.88
N HIS A 28 -1.42 -3.06 10.58
CA HIS A 28 -1.51 -4.51 10.84
C HIS A 28 -0.36 -5.28 10.18
N TYR A 29 0.00 -4.90 8.94
CA TYR A 29 1.09 -5.50 8.19
C TYR A 29 2.47 -4.88 8.45
N LYS A 30 2.59 -4.00 9.46
CA LYS A 30 3.84 -3.33 9.84
C LYS A 30 4.48 -2.56 8.67
N ILE A 31 3.64 -1.85 7.92
CA ILE A 31 4.04 -0.96 6.83
C ILE A 31 4.06 0.47 7.36
N ASN A 32 5.25 1.07 7.38
CA ASN A 32 5.44 2.44 7.82
C ASN A 32 5.05 3.41 6.70
N ILE A 33 4.16 4.36 7.00
CA ILE A 33 3.74 5.40 6.05
C ILE A 33 4.54 6.67 6.32
N LEU A 34 5.20 7.19 5.30
CA LEU A 34 5.99 8.41 5.37
C LEU A 34 5.45 9.43 4.37
N GLU A 35 5.32 10.69 4.79
CA GLU A 35 4.85 11.77 3.93
C GLU A 35 5.96 12.78 3.66
N GLY A 36 6.12 13.21 2.41
CA GLY A 36 7.08 14.24 2.05
C GLY A 36 6.82 14.87 0.69
N ASN A 37 7.67 15.83 0.30
CA ASN A 37 7.54 16.50 -1.00
C ASN A 37 8.44 15.80 -2.03
N PHE A 38 7.81 14.98 -2.88
CA PHE A 38 8.50 14.23 -3.94
C PHE A 38 7.86 14.46 -5.31
N ASN A 39 8.60 14.11 -6.36
CA ASN A 39 8.12 14.20 -7.74
C ASN A 39 7.13 13.09 -8.11
N ILE A 40 7.11 11.99 -7.34
CA ILE A 40 6.16 10.89 -7.50
C ILE A 40 5.02 10.97 -6.47
N LYS A 41 3.86 10.41 -6.80
CA LYS A 41 2.66 10.47 -5.93
C LYS A 41 2.78 9.54 -4.72
N GLY A 42 3.33 8.34 -4.91
CA GLY A 42 3.68 7.41 -3.85
C GLY A 42 4.54 6.27 -4.36
N ILE A 43 5.11 5.50 -3.43
CA ILE A 43 5.94 4.34 -3.74
C ILE A 43 6.01 3.39 -2.54
N PHE A 44 5.87 2.09 -2.80
CA PHE A 44 6.23 1.02 -1.89
C PHE A 44 7.71 0.62 -2.05
N PHE A 45 8.40 0.42 -0.93
CA PHE A 45 9.72 -0.22 -0.93
C PHE A 45 10.01 -0.94 0.39
N ILE A 46 11.07 -1.74 0.37
CA ILE A 46 11.60 -2.47 1.53
C ILE A 46 13.01 -1.95 1.78
N ASP A 47 13.31 -1.57 3.02
CA ASP A 47 14.66 -1.15 3.39
C ASP A 47 15.62 -2.35 3.53
N THR A 48 16.89 -2.07 3.84
CA THR A 48 17.91 -3.10 4.07
C THR A 48 17.62 -4.01 5.27
N ASN A 49 16.79 -3.57 6.21
CA ASN A 49 16.39 -4.31 7.41
C ASN A 49 15.08 -5.11 7.20
N LYS A 50 14.60 -5.23 5.96
CA LYS A 50 13.33 -5.89 5.62
C LYS A 50 12.09 -5.22 6.22
N VAL A 51 12.19 -3.93 6.55
CA VAL A 51 11.08 -3.10 7.02
C VAL A 51 10.35 -2.53 5.80
N ASN A 52 9.02 -2.60 5.84
CA ASN A 52 8.15 -2.17 4.74
C ASN A 52 7.80 -0.69 4.88
N PHE A 53 7.92 0.05 3.78
CA PHE A 53 7.57 1.47 3.73
C PHE A 53 6.65 1.79 2.56
N ILE A 54 5.72 2.72 2.80
CA ILE A 54 5.02 3.44 1.75
C ILE A 54 5.30 4.92 1.92
N PHE A 55 5.85 5.54 0.89
CA PHE A 55 5.96 6.99 0.83
C PHE A 55 4.78 7.58 0.07
N LEU A 56 4.28 8.72 0.57
CA LEU A 56 3.22 9.51 -0.05
C LEU A 56 3.66 10.96 -0.23
N LYS A 57 3.22 11.57 -1.34
CA LYS A 57 3.39 13.00 -1.54
C LYS A 57 2.47 13.78 -0.59
N LYS A 58 3.05 14.69 0.19
CA LYS A 58 2.33 15.47 1.22
C LYS A 58 1.20 16.33 0.63
N SER A 59 1.39 16.85 -0.59
CA SER A 59 0.44 17.75 -1.26
C SER A 59 -0.83 17.06 -1.80
N LEU A 60 -0.98 15.75 -1.63
CA LEU A 60 -2.13 15.01 -2.13
C LEU A 60 -3.37 15.25 -1.27
N SER A 61 -4.53 15.26 -1.90
CA SER A 61 -5.81 15.26 -1.19
C SER A 61 -5.99 13.98 -0.36
N LYS A 62 -6.89 14.02 0.63
CA LYS A 62 -7.18 12.86 1.49
C LYS A 62 -7.58 11.61 0.68
N GLN A 63 -8.42 11.78 -0.34
CA GLN A 63 -8.87 10.66 -1.17
C GLN A 63 -7.73 10.12 -2.04
N GLU A 64 -6.92 10.99 -2.64
CA GLU A 64 -5.74 10.54 -3.41
C GLU A 64 -4.76 9.75 -2.54
N LYS A 65 -4.51 10.19 -1.30
CA LYS A 65 -3.68 9.43 -0.35
C LYS A 65 -4.23 8.04 -0.10
N ILE A 66 -5.54 7.91 0.10
CA ILE A 66 -6.19 6.60 0.28
C ILE A 66 -6.02 5.73 -0.97
N ASP A 67 -6.29 6.28 -2.16
CA ASP A 67 -6.19 5.53 -3.42
C ASP A 67 -4.76 5.05 -3.70
N ILE A 68 -3.76 5.87 -3.37
CA ILE A 68 -2.35 5.52 -3.52
C ILE A 68 -1.93 4.51 -2.46
N LEU A 69 -2.34 4.67 -1.19
CA LEU A 69 -2.07 3.67 -0.15
C LEU A 69 -2.63 2.31 -0.54
N ILE A 70 -3.85 2.28 -1.07
CA ILE A 70 -4.49 1.08 -1.62
C ILE A 70 -3.60 0.47 -2.73
N HIS A 71 -3.15 1.29 -3.68
CA HIS A 71 -2.28 0.85 -4.78
C HIS A 71 -0.95 0.25 -4.29
N GLU A 72 -0.22 0.97 -3.43
CA GLU A 72 1.08 0.56 -2.90
C GLU A 72 0.97 -0.63 -1.93
N PHE A 73 -0.11 -0.71 -1.15
CA PHE A 73 -0.41 -1.87 -0.33
C PHE A 73 -0.63 -3.13 -1.18
N ALA A 74 -1.27 -3.00 -2.34
CA ALA A 74 -1.37 -4.11 -3.28
C ALA A 74 -0.01 -4.55 -3.83
N HIS A 75 0.91 -3.62 -4.08
CA HIS A 75 2.29 -3.94 -4.44
C HIS A 75 2.95 -4.78 -3.34
N PHE A 76 2.83 -4.38 -2.07
CA PHE A 76 3.33 -5.17 -0.94
C PHE A 76 2.80 -6.62 -0.95
N ILE A 77 1.49 -6.81 -1.11
CA ILE A 77 0.87 -8.14 -1.13
C ILE A 77 1.38 -8.99 -2.31
N LEU A 78 1.50 -8.37 -3.49
CA LEU A 78 1.95 -9.07 -4.70
C LEU A 78 3.42 -9.46 -4.59
N HIS A 79 4.29 -8.55 -4.17
CA HIS A 79 5.73 -8.79 -4.05
C HIS A 79 6.06 -9.76 -2.91
N ARG A 80 5.29 -9.77 -1.82
CA ARG A 80 5.46 -10.77 -0.75
C ARG A 80 5.22 -12.20 -1.24
N GLN A 81 4.28 -12.43 -2.16
CA GLN A 81 4.09 -13.77 -2.76
C GLN A 81 5.26 -14.16 -3.68
N ILE A 82 5.90 -13.19 -4.35
CA ILE A 82 7.05 -13.44 -5.21
C ILE A 82 8.31 -13.74 -4.39
N LEU A 83 8.46 -13.14 -3.21
CA LEU A 83 9.62 -13.35 -2.32
C LEU A 83 9.52 -14.63 -1.46
N LEU A 84 8.36 -15.28 -1.42
CA LEU A 84 8.12 -16.52 -0.66
C LEU A 84 8.10 -17.78 -1.55
N ASN A 85 8.26 -17.60 -2.86
CA ASN A 85 8.47 -18.67 -3.85
C ASN A 85 9.92 -18.66 -4.30
#